data_AF-A0A4W5PFH8-F1
#
_entry.id   AF-A0A4W5PFH8-F1
#
_cell.length_a   1.000
_cell.length_b   1.000
_cell.length_c   1.000
_cell.angle_alpha   90.00
_cell.angle_beta   90.00
_cell.angle_gamma   90.00
#
_symmetry.space_group_name_H-M   'P 1'
#
loop_
_entity.id
_entity.type
_entity.pdbx_description
1 polymer ?
#
loop_
_entity_poly.entity_id
_entity_poly.type
_entity_poly.pdbx_seq_one_letter_code
_entity_poly.pdbx_strand_id
1 'polypeptide(L)'
;EYLPKMRFCKGVRMAATLMYILQTILYTGVVVYAPALALNQVTGFNLWGSIFATGIVCTFYCTLGGLKAVVWTDAFQMVVMVVGFMTVLVQGTRKTGGIASVWESAKNGNRLDVFDFDPDPLRRHTFWTISIGGTFTWLGIYGVNQSTIQRCISCKTETHARLALYFNLLGLLVILVCAVISGLIMYAFYANCDPWNAQSVTAPDQLMPYFVMEILGEYPGLPGLFVACAFSGTLSTVAASINALATVTYEDFVKQCFTNLSNKASGWISKGLCIVFGIACTTMAVAASYMGGIVQAALSIHGMCGGPMLGLFSLGIIFPWTNSMGAAGGLIAGVALSFWAGVGAFIYPALDINTRPLSLSIEGCIQLNSSDPTTTVPPSYLDPTTLPSRSPLADHWYSMSYLYYSAVGFLATVTAGLLISFITGHTRSQDVKPWLLRPVCNLFCFWSKKYKKMCWCGVNHELKQDMECLDTDTVKDEGPFVKDDISRKGMKRKVQPAKNCYNLQEKAHDNAGFTEDTKPF
;
A
#
# COMPACT_ATOMS: atom_id res chain seq x y z
N GLU A 1 -6.92 -16.44 5.62
CA GLU A 1 -7.20 -17.51 6.63
C GLU A 1 -7.98 -17.03 7.85
N TYR A 2 -7.62 -15.88 8.43
CA TYR A 2 -8.28 -15.27 9.59
C TYR A 2 -9.82 -15.13 9.44
N LEU A 3 -10.28 -14.44 8.38
CA LEU A 3 -11.71 -14.16 8.16
C LEU A 3 -12.59 -15.44 8.13
N PRO A 4 -12.32 -16.48 7.34
CA PRO A 4 -13.22 -17.63 7.18
C PRO A 4 -13.03 -18.76 8.21
N LYS A 5 -11.79 -19.01 8.68
CA LYS A 5 -11.52 -20.17 9.55
C LYS A 5 -11.65 -19.84 11.02
N MET A 6 -11.56 -18.54 11.35
CA MET A 6 -11.41 -18.13 12.73
C MET A 6 -12.48 -17.14 13.19
N ARG A 7 -13.01 -16.25 12.33
CA ARG A 7 -13.90 -15.17 12.80
C ARG A 7 -15.30 -15.08 12.19
N PHE A 8 -15.43 -15.20 10.87
CA PHE A 8 -16.66 -15.02 10.09
C PHE A 8 -16.88 -16.20 9.13
N CYS A 9 -17.63 -16.00 8.05
CA CYS A 9 -17.94 -17.02 7.06
C CYS A 9 -17.07 -16.95 5.79
N LYS A 10 -17.18 -18.00 4.97
CA LYS A 10 -16.50 -18.10 3.67
C LYS A 10 -16.86 -16.98 2.69
N GLY A 11 -18.12 -16.52 2.70
CA GLY A 11 -18.58 -15.43 1.83
C GLY A 11 -17.88 -14.10 2.11
N VAL A 12 -17.69 -13.75 3.39
CA VAL A 12 -16.94 -12.54 3.80
C VAL A 12 -15.49 -12.60 3.31
N ARG A 13 -14.85 -13.78 3.38
CA ARG A 13 -13.51 -13.96 2.82
C ARG A 13 -13.50 -13.69 1.32
N MET A 14 -14.42 -14.27 0.56
CA MET A 14 -14.47 -14.09 -0.89
C MET A 14 -14.68 -12.61 -1.27
N ALA A 15 -15.56 -11.89 -0.56
CA ALA A 15 -15.77 -10.47 -0.79
C ALA A 15 -14.49 -9.65 -0.51
N ALA A 16 -13.82 -9.91 0.62
CA ALA A 16 -12.57 -9.26 0.98
C ALA A 16 -11.46 -9.54 -0.05
N THR A 17 -11.40 -10.78 -0.54
CA THR A 17 -10.45 -11.22 -1.56
C THR A 17 -10.71 -10.56 -2.92
N LEU A 18 -11.98 -10.46 -3.34
CA LEU A 18 -12.33 -9.74 -4.57
C LEU A 18 -11.96 -8.25 -4.49
N MET A 19 -12.21 -7.61 -3.35
CA MET A 19 -11.79 -6.23 -3.11
C MET A 19 -10.26 -6.07 -3.14
N TYR A 20 -9.53 -7.01 -2.54
CA TYR A 20 -8.07 -7.02 -2.60
C TYR A 20 -7.56 -7.18 -4.04
N ILE A 21 -8.16 -8.07 -4.82
CA ILE A 21 -7.82 -8.28 -6.24
C ILE A 21 -8.03 -6.98 -7.02
N LEU A 22 -9.20 -6.36 -6.87
CA LEU A 22 -9.53 -5.09 -7.52
C LEU A 22 -8.53 -3.99 -7.14
N GLN A 23 -8.29 -3.78 -5.84
CA GLN A 23 -7.33 -2.79 -5.34
C GLN A 23 -5.95 -2.99 -5.98
N THR A 24 -5.46 -4.23 -5.97
CA THR A 24 -4.10 -4.54 -6.38
C THR A 24 -3.94 -4.37 -7.90
N ILE A 25 -4.93 -4.73 -8.70
CA ILE A 25 -4.91 -4.48 -10.16
C ILE A 25 -4.88 -2.98 -10.46
N LEU A 26 -5.76 -2.20 -9.83
CA LEU A 26 -5.83 -0.75 -10.00
C LEU A 26 -4.51 -0.07 -9.62
N TYR A 27 -3.99 -0.39 -8.44
CA TYR A 27 -2.73 0.16 -7.94
C TYR A 27 -1.54 -0.23 -8.82
N THR A 28 -1.44 -1.51 -9.19
CA THR A 28 -0.31 -2.01 -10.01
C THR A 28 -0.31 -1.40 -11.40
N GLY A 29 -1.49 -1.11 -11.98
CA GLY A 29 -1.59 -0.35 -13.24
C GLY A 29 -0.98 1.05 -13.14
N VAL A 30 -1.30 1.80 -12.08
CA VAL A 30 -0.71 3.13 -11.81
C VAL A 30 0.81 3.04 -11.64
N VAL A 31 1.30 2.01 -10.95
CA VAL A 31 2.73 1.79 -10.74
C VAL A 31 3.45 1.48 -12.06
N VAL A 32 2.87 0.68 -12.96
CA VAL A 32 3.45 0.37 -14.29
C VAL A 32 3.53 1.60 -15.20
N TYR A 33 2.62 2.56 -15.04
CA TYR A 33 2.58 3.77 -15.86
C TYR A 33 3.77 4.71 -15.60
N ALA A 34 4.21 4.87 -14.35
CA ALA A 34 5.28 5.80 -13.98
C ALA A 34 6.64 5.57 -14.70
N PRO A 35 7.22 4.36 -14.74
CA PRO A 35 8.48 4.13 -15.46
C PRO A 35 8.29 4.15 -16.97
N ALA A 36 7.10 3.83 -17.48
CA ALA A 36 6.80 3.94 -18.91
C ALA A 36 6.79 5.41 -19.35
N LEU A 37 6.30 6.31 -18.50
CA LEU A 37 6.39 7.75 -18.69
C LEU A 37 7.85 8.23 -18.69
N ALA A 38 8.64 7.78 -17.72
CA ALA A 38 10.07 8.11 -17.66
C ALA A 38 10.84 7.62 -18.90
N LEU A 39 10.55 6.39 -19.36
CA LEU A 39 11.16 5.84 -20.58
C LEU A 39 10.78 6.66 -21.81
N ASN A 40 9.51 7.03 -21.95
CA ASN A 40 9.03 7.87 -23.04
C ASN A 40 9.76 9.22 -23.09
N GLN A 41 9.94 9.88 -21.94
CA GLN A 41 10.63 11.18 -21.88
C GLN A 41 12.13 11.07 -22.15
N VAL A 42 12.80 10.04 -21.64
CA VAL A 42 14.26 9.89 -21.78
C VAL A 42 14.66 9.40 -23.18
N THR A 43 13.85 8.53 -23.79
CA THR A 43 14.20 7.91 -25.08
C THR A 43 13.45 8.49 -26.28
N GLY A 44 12.38 9.28 -26.04
CA GLY A 44 11.43 9.67 -27.08
C GLY A 44 10.55 8.51 -27.59
N PHE A 45 10.65 7.32 -27.01
CA PHE A 45 9.86 6.15 -27.42
C PHE A 45 8.37 6.37 -27.17
N ASN A 46 7.51 5.83 -28.03
CA ASN A 46 6.07 6.01 -27.88
C ASN A 46 5.57 5.54 -26.49
N LEU A 47 4.70 6.31 -25.84
CA LEU A 47 4.17 6.01 -24.51
C LEU A 47 3.47 4.65 -24.44
N TRP A 48 2.64 4.33 -25.44
CA TRP A 48 1.95 3.04 -25.51
C TRP A 48 2.93 1.88 -25.66
N GLY A 49 3.94 2.05 -26.53
CA GLY A 49 5.04 1.09 -26.65
C GLY A 49 5.77 0.89 -25.32
N SER A 50 6.03 1.97 -24.58
CA SER A 50 6.70 1.94 -23.27
C SER A 50 5.87 1.18 -22.23
N ILE A 51 4.55 1.37 -22.20
CA ILE A 51 3.64 0.66 -21.30
C ILE A 51 3.65 -0.85 -21.61
N PHE A 52 3.49 -1.24 -22.88
CA PHE A 52 3.48 -2.66 -23.26
C PHE A 52 4.84 -3.32 -23.01
N ALA A 53 5.94 -2.66 -23.33
CA ALA A 53 7.29 -3.17 -23.07
C ALA A 53 7.51 -3.39 -21.56
N THR A 54 7.15 -2.40 -20.74
CA THR A 54 7.25 -2.50 -19.27
C THR A 54 6.38 -3.65 -18.74
N GLY A 55 5.13 -3.75 -19.21
CA GLY A 55 4.21 -4.81 -18.81
C GLY A 55 4.70 -6.21 -19.16
N ILE A 56 5.26 -6.40 -20.36
CA ILE A 56 5.84 -7.68 -20.81
C ILE A 56 7.03 -8.06 -19.93
N VAL A 57 7.98 -7.13 -19.71
CA VAL A 57 9.16 -7.38 -18.89
C VAL A 57 8.76 -7.72 -17.45
N CYS A 58 7.86 -6.93 -16.85
CA CYS A 58 7.35 -7.19 -15.52
C CYS A 58 6.67 -8.57 -15.43
N THR A 59 5.79 -8.90 -16.37
CA THR A 59 5.03 -10.17 -16.34
C THR A 59 5.94 -11.37 -16.51
N PHE A 60 6.87 -11.32 -17.45
CA PHE A 60 7.85 -12.39 -17.69
C PHE A 60 8.76 -12.61 -16.48
N TYR A 61 9.20 -11.51 -15.86
CA TYR A 61 10.01 -11.58 -14.65
C TYR A 61 9.25 -12.26 -13.50
N CYS A 62 7.96 -11.92 -13.31
CA CYS A 62 7.13 -12.48 -12.25
C CYS A 62 6.81 -13.97 -12.42
N THR A 63 6.65 -14.44 -13.66
CA THR A 63 6.36 -15.85 -13.93
C THR A 63 7.53 -16.78 -13.68
N LEU A 64 8.77 -16.29 -13.81
CA LEU A 64 9.97 -17.07 -13.59
C LEU A 64 10.43 -17.11 -12.12
N GLY A 65 10.30 -16.00 -11.39
CA GLY A 65 11.03 -15.81 -10.13
C GLY A 65 10.51 -16.55 -8.89
N GLY A 66 9.20 -16.77 -8.75
CA GLY A 66 8.62 -17.18 -7.47
C GLY A 66 8.98 -16.22 -6.31
N LEU A 67 8.45 -16.45 -5.10
CA LEU A 67 8.66 -15.49 -4.00
C LEU A 67 10.15 -15.34 -3.61
N LYS A 68 10.95 -16.41 -3.67
CA LYS A 68 12.37 -16.37 -3.29
C LYS A 68 13.22 -15.54 -4.25
N ALA A 69 13.09 -15.70 -5.57
CA ALA A 69 13.90 -14.91 -6.50
C ALA A 69 13.46 -13.45 -6.50
N VAL A 70 12.15 -13.18 -6.36
CA VAL A 70 11.62 -11.82 -6.22
C VAL A 70 12.26 -11.09 -5.04
N VAL A 71 12.38 -11.73 -3.87
CA VAL A 71 13.03 -11.09 -2.71
C VAL A 71 14.52 -10.79 -2.95
N TRP A 72 15.24 -11.67 -3.65
CA TRP A 72 16.65 -11.42 -3.98
C TRP A 72 16.83 -10.28 -4.98
N THR A 73 15.96 -10.17 -5.98
CA THR A 73 16.02 -9.03 -6.90
C THR A 73 15.60 -7.74 -6.25
N ASP A 74 14.62 -7.76 -5.35
CA ASP A 74 14.19 -6.58 -4.60
C ASP A 74 15.38 -6.00 -3.82
N ALA A 75 16.22 -6.86 -3.22
CA ALA A 75 17.43 -6.44 -2.52
C ALA A 75 18.45 -5.75 -3.45
N PHE A 76 18.67 -6.29 -4.65
CA PHE A 76 19.54 -5.65 -5.65
C PHE A 76 18.96 -4.32 -6.17
N GLN A 77 17.66 -4.30 -6.45
CA GLN A 77 16.92 -3.13 -6.94
C GLN A 77 16.97 -1.96 -5.94
N MET A 78 16.97 -2.25 -4.65
CA MET A 78 17.15 -1.25 -3.60
C MET A 78 18.46 -0.46 -3.76
N VAL A 79 19.56 -1.13 -4.13
CA VAL A 79 20.85 -0.47 -4.39
C VAL A 79 20.76 0.43 -5.63
N VAL A 80 20.16 -0.07 -6.71
CA VAL A 80 19.98 0.70 -7.95
C VAL A 80 19.14 1.94 -7.70
N MET A 81 18.09 1.84 -6.88
CA MET A 81 17.25 2.99 -6.51
C MET A 81 18.05 4.06 -5.77
N VAL A 82 18.83 3.69 -4.76
CA VAL A 82 19.65 4.65 -3.99
C VAL A 82 20.66 5.33 -4.89
N VAL A 83 21.38 4.57 -5.72
CA VAL A 83 22.37 5.12 -6.66
C VAL A 83 21.72 6.08 -7.66
N GLY A 84 20.55 5.74 -8.21
CA GLY A 84 19.82 6.60 -9.14
C GLY A 84 19.34 7.91 -8.52
N PHE A 85 18.88 7.90 -7.27
CA PHE A 85 18.58 9.15 -6.57
C PHE A 85 19.83 9.99 -6.31
N MET A 86 20.93 9.35 -5.89
CA MET A 86 22.18 10.06 -5.61
C MET A 86 22.75 10.77 -6.84
N THR A 87 22.64 10.20 -8.04
CA THR A 87 23.12 10.87 -9.26
C THR A 87 22.34 12.14 -9.56
N VAL A 88 21.00 12.11 -9.41
CA VAL A 88 20.17 13.31 -9.61
C VAL A 88 20.46 14.36 -8.54
N LEU A 89 20.57 13.96 -7.27
CA LEU A 89 20.88 14.88 -6.17
C LEU A 89 22.22 15.59 -6.38
N VAL A 90 23.27 14.84 -6.71
CA VAL A 90 24.62 15.41 -6.89
C VAL A 90 24.65 16.35 -8.10
N GLN A 91 24.18 15.91 -9.26
CA GLN A 91 24.29 16.71 -10.48
C GLN A 91 23.29 17.88 -10.51
N GLY A 92 22.07 17.67 -10.01
CA GLY A 92 21.09 18.74 -9.86
C GLY A 92 21.56 19.84 -8.91
N THR A 93 22.17 19.48 -7.77
CA THR A 93 22.75 20.45 -6.83
C THR A 93 23.91 21.23 -7.47
N ARG A 94 24.74 20.58 -8.29
CA ARG A 94 25.85 21.26 -8.97
C ARG A 94 25.37 22.26 -10.02
N LYS A 95 24.39 21.91 -10.84
CA LYS A 95 23.85 22.78 -11.90
C LYS A 95 23.05 23.98 -11.32
N THR A 96 22.51 23.86 -10.11
CA THR A 96 21.76 24.93 -9.41
C THR A 96 22.63 25.88 -8.55
N GLY A 97 23.95 25.72 -8.58
CA GLY A 97 24.87 26.58 -7.80
C GLY A 97 25.06 26.14 -6.34
N GLY A 98 24.69 24.92 -5.98
CA GLY A 98 24.90 24.34 -4.65
C GLY A 98 23.64 24.29 -3.78
N ILE A 99 23.69 23.53 -2.69
CA ILE A 99 22.52 23.29 -1.82
C ILE A 99 22.02 24.56 -1.12
N ALA A 100 22.92 25.53 -0.87
CA ALA A 100 22.56 26.82 -0.28
C ALA A 100 21.66 27.64 -1.22
N SER A 101 22.00 27.70 -2.51
CA SER A 101 21.19 28.35 -3.55
C SER A 101 19.82 27.70 -3.67
N VAL A 102 19.76 26.37 -3.65
CA VAL A 102 18.50 25.60 -3.65
C VAL A 102 17.62 25.97 -2.46
N TRP A 103 18.21 26.03 -1.26
CA TRP A 103 17.49 26.39 -0.04
C TRP A 103 16.97 27.83 -0.08
N GLU A 104 17.79 28.77 -0.54
CA GLU A 104 17.41 30.18 -0.69
C GLU A 104 16.28 30.36 -1.71
N SER A 105 16.38 29.70 -2.86
CA SER A 105 15.34 29.70 -3.90
C SER A 105 14.03 29.12 -3.38
N ALA A 106 14.09 27.97 -2.68
CA ALA A 106 12.93 27.35 -2.05
C ALA A 106 12.29 28.23 -0.97
N LYS A 107 13.10 28.95 -0.19
CA LYS A 107 12.63 29.91 0.81
C LYS A 107 11.92 31.09 0.15
N ASN A 108 12.51 31.68 -0.89
CA ASN A 108 11.93 32.80 -1.64
C ASN A 108 10.63 32.38 -2.34
N GLY A 109 10.54 31.12 -2.77
CA GLY A 109 9.34 30.53 -3.33
C GLY A 109 8.29 30.06 -2.32
N ASN A 110 8.46 30.30 -1.01
CA ASN A 110 7.57 29.82 0.06
C ASN A 110 7.33 28.29 0.07
N ARG A 111 8.31 27.49 -0.37
CA ARG A 111 8.20 26.00 -0.44
C ARG A 111 8.75 25.26 0.77
N LEU A 112 9.25 25.99 1.75
CA LEU A 112 9.78 25.44 3.01
C LEU A 112 8.75 25.48 4.14
N ASP A 113 7.50 25.85 3.86
CA ASP A 113 6.43 25.79 4.85
C ASP A 113 5.93 24.36 5.01
N VAL A 114 6.34 23.71 6.10
CA VAL A 114 6.08 22.30 6.38
C VAL A 114 4.78 22.10 7.17
N PHE A 115 4.35 23.12 7.95
CA PHE A 115 3.32 22.95 8.96
C PHE A 115 2.08 23.80 8.65
N ASP A 116 1.20 23.28 7.81
CA ASP A 116 -0.15 23.82 7.63
C ASP A 116 -1.13 23.13 8.61
N PHE A 117 -1.64 23.88 9.60
CA PHE A 117 -2.59 23.38 10.60
C PHE A 117 -4.06 23.69 10.27
N ASP A 118 -4.38 24.09 9.03
CA ASP A 118 -5.77 24.31 8.58
C ASP A 118 -6.60 23.01 8.76
N PRO A 119 -7.68 23.05 9.57
CA PRO A 119 -8.49 21.87 9.86
C PRO A 119 -9.50 21.53 8.75
N ASP A 120 -9.61 22.35 7.71
CA ASP A 120 -10.54 22.13 6.61
C ASP A 120 -10.26 20.79 5.88
N PRO A 121 -11.20 19.82 5.87
CA PRO A 121 -11.00 18.51 5.26
C PRO A 121 -10.99 18.52 3.73
N LEU A 122 -11.37 19.65 3.11
CA LEU A 122 -11.29 19.85 1.66
C LEU A 122 -9.86 20.14 1.20
N ARG A 123 -9.00 20.62 2.12
CA ARG A 123 -7.58 20.87 1.86
C ARG A 123 -6.87 19.56 1.56
N ARG A 124 -6.18 19.49 0.41
CA ARG A 124 -5.51 18.24 0.00
C ARG A 124 -4.44 17.81 1.01
N HIS A 125 -3.57 18.74 1.40
CA HIS A 125 -2.39 18.47 2.22
C HIS A 125 -2.32 19.45 3.40
N THR A 126 -2.64 18.97 4.60
CA THR A 126 -2.45 19.66 5.87
C THR A 126 -1.92 18.68 6.89
N PHE A 127 -1.46 19.17 8.04
CA PHE A 127 -1.07 18.35 9.17
C PHE A 127 -2.16 17.33 9.53
N TRP A 128 -3.43 17.73 9.50
CA TRP A 128 -4.56 16.88 9.83
C TRP A 128 -4.86 15.83 8.75
N THR A 129 -4.88 16.22 7.48
CA THR A 129 -5.19 15.27 6.40
C THR A 129 -4.11 14.20 6.27
N ILE A 130 -2.85 14.57 6.45
CA ILE A 130 -1.71 13.65 6.43
C ILE A 130 -1.67 12.80 7.69
N SER A 131 -1.82 13.39 8.88
CA SER A 131 -1.73 12.63 10.13
C SER A 131 -2.92 11.70 10.31
N ILE A 132 -4.15 12.21 10.22
CA ILE A 132 -5.36 11.41 10.45
C ILE A 132 -5.64 10.52 9.24
N GLY A 133 -5.81 11.10 8.05
CA GLY A 133 -6.12 10.36 6.83
C GLY A 133 -5.01 9.40 6.41
N GLY A 134 -3.76 9.85 6.50
CA GLY A 134 -2.59 9.02 6.25
C GLY A 134 -2.47 7.84 7.22
N THR A 135 -2.83 8.00 8.52
CA THR A 135 -2.80 6.88 9.48
C THR A 135 -3.68 5.71 9.02
N PHE A 136 -4.93 5.97 8.59
CA PHE A 136 -5.81 4.90 8.10
C PHE A 136 -5.26 4.26 6.82
N THR A 137 -4.70 5.07 5.92
CA THR A 137 -4.11 4.57 4.68
C THR A 137 -2.91 3.65 4.95
N TRP A 138 -1.94 4.11 5.76
CA TRP A 138 -0.75 3.34 6.10
C TRP A 138 -1.07 2.11 6.96
N LEU A 139 -2.02 2.22 7.89
CA LEU A 139 -2.47 1.08 8.68
C LEU A 139 -3.11 0.00 7.80
N GLY A 140 -3.84 0.37 6.74
CA GLY A 140 -4.33 -0.56 5.74
C GLY A 140 -3.20 -1.24 4.95
N ILE A 141 -2.22 -0.46 4.50
CA ILE A 141 -1.06 -0.95 3.72
C ILE A 141 -0.21 -1.94 4.52
N TYR A 142 0.05 -1.68 5.80
CA TYR A 142 0.90 -2.57 6.59
C TYR A 142 0.14 -3.65 7.35
N GLY A 143 -1.09 -3.35 7.80
CA GLY A 143 -1.86 -4.23 8.68
C GLY A 143 -2.74 -5.23 7.95
N VAL A 144 -3.17 -4.94 6.72
CA VAL A 144 -4.19 -5.75 6.02
C VAL A 144 -3.77 -6.17 4.61
N ASN A 145 -2.84 -5.44 3.98
CA ASN A 145 -2.38 -5.78 2.63
C ASN A 145 -1.65 -7.15 2.62
N GLN A 146 -2.11 -8.04 1.73
CA GLN A 146 -1.55 -9.37 1.62
C GLN A 146 -0.06 -9.38 1.28
N SER A 147 0.42 -8.49 0.42
CA SER A 147 1.84 -8.49 0.00
C SER A 147 2.77 -8.24 1.20
N THR A 148 2.41 -7.31 2.09
CA THR A 148 3.12 -7.02 3.33
C THR A 148 3.07 -8.19 4.30
N ILE A 149 1.86 -8.71 4.55
CA ILE A 149 1.66 -9.81 5.50
C ILE A 149 2.39 -11.07 5.03
N GLN A 150 2.39 -11.37 3.73
CA GLN A 150 3.09 -12.51 3.14
C GLN A 150 4.61 -12.44 3.36
N ARG A 151 5.20 -11.24 3.29
CA ARG A 151 6.63 -11.04 3.61
C ARG A 151 6.90 -11.26 5.11
N CYS A 152 6.02 -10.77 5.98
CA CYS A 152 6.16 -10.93 7.43
C CYS A 152 6.09 -12.40 7.88
N ILE A 153 5.16 -13.19 7.35
CA ILE A 153 5.02 -14.62 7.69
C ILE A 153 6.14 -15.49 7.09
N SER A 154 6.89 -14.97 6.12
CA SER A 154 8.04 -15.67 5.53
C SER A 154 9.31 -15.51 6.41
N CYS A 155 9.28 -14.66 7.43
CA CYS A 155 10.36 -14.51 8.40
C CYS A 155 10.37 -15.68 9.39
N LYS A 156 11.55 -16.11 9.82
CA LYS A 156 11.74 -17.25 10.74
C LYS A 156 11.05 -17.08 12.10
N THR A 157 10.93 -15.84 12.57
CA THR A 157 10.40 -15.51 13.90
C THR A 157 9.71 -14.15 13.87
N GLU A 158 8.85 -13.87 14.84
CA GLU A 158 8.20 -12.56 14.99
C GLU A 158 9.20 -11.40 15.17
N THR A 159 10.31 -11.61 15.90
CA THR A 159 11.33 -10.57 16.11
C THR A 159 11.98 -10.15 14.80
N HIS A 160 12.32 -11.12 13.93
CA HIS A 160 12.83 -10.84 12.59
C HIS A 160 11.82 -10.11 11.70
N ALA A 161 10.53 -10.46 11.79
CA ALA A 161 9.47 -9.74 11.05
C ALA A 161 9.34 -8.28 11.52
N ARG A 162 9.38 -8.04 12.85
CA ARG A 162 9.37 -6.68 13.41
C ARG A 162 10.59 -5.88 12.98
N LEU A 163 11.78 -6.49 13.02
CA LEU A 163 13.02 -5.85 12.58
C LEU A 163 12.97 -5.49 11.09
N ALA A 164 12.44 -6.38 10.24
CA ALA A 164 12.24 -6.11 8.82
C ALA A 164 11.33 -4.90 8.57
N LEU A 165 10.25 -4.76 9.34
CA LEU A 165 9.36 -3.58 9.27
C LEU A 165 10.08 -2.28 9.69
N TYR A 166 10.95 -2.32 10.71
CA TYR A 166 11.74 -1.15 11.10
C TYR A 166 12.79 -0.76 10.05
N PHE A 167 13.46 -1.73 9.42
CA PHE A 167 14.36 -1.44 8.30
C PHE A 167 13.63 -0.85 7.10
N ASN A 168 12.42 -1.37 6.80
CA ASN A 168 11.58 -0.80 5.76
C ASN A 168 11.16 0.65 6.07
N LEU A 169 10.83 0.96 7.33
CA LEU A 169 10.53 2.33 7.77
C LEU A 169 11.73 3.27 7.52
N LEU A 170 12.94 2.83 7.88
CA LEU A 170 14.17 3.60 7.64
C LEU A 170 14.41 3.81 6.14
N GLY A 171 14.27 2.76 5.32
CA GLY A 171 14.44 2.83 3.87
C GLY A 171 13.44 3.80 3.22
N LEU A 172 12.17 3.72 3.62
CA LEU A 172 11.12 4.64 3.15
C LEU A 172 11.44 6.09 3.52
N LEU A 173 11.91 6.34 4.75
CA LEU A 173 12.32 7.67 5.19
C LEU A 173 13.45 8.23 4.33
N VAL A 174 14.49 7.45 4.07
CA VAL A 174 15.64 7.86 3.24
C VAL A 174 15.20 8.21 1.83
N ILE A 175 14.42 7.34 1.18
CA ILE A 175 13.93 7.57 -0.20
C ILE A 175 13.02 8.80 -0.26
N LEU A 176 12.14 9.00 0.74
CA LEU A 176 11.25 10.15 0.78
C LEU A 176 12.02 11.46 0.94
N VAL A 177 13.03 11.50 1.81
CA VAL A 177 13.90 12.68 1.98
C VAL A 177 14.64 12.98 0.68
N CYS A 178 15.20 11.97 0.01
CA CYS A 178 15.85 12.13 -1.29
C CYS A 178 14.88 12.67 -2.36
N ALA A 179 13.64 12.17 -2.41
CA ALA A 179 12.63 12.65 -3.35
C ALA A 179 12.24 14.11 -3.08
N VAL A 180 12.04 14.50 -1.81
CA VAL A 180 11.72 15.89 -1.44
C VAL A 180 12.85 16.84 -1.82
N ILE A 181 14.10 16.50 -1.48
CA ILE A 181 15.26 17.32 -1.85
C ILE A 181 15.39 17.40 -3.38
N SER A 182 15.17 16.30 -4.11
CA SER A 182 15.18 16.32 -5.58
C SER A 182 14.11 17.26 -6.15
N GLY A 183 12.91 17.28 -5.57
CA GLY A 183 11.85 18.21 -5.95
C GLY A 183 12.20 19.67 -5.68
N LEU A 184 12.87 19.97 -4.57
CA LEU A 184 13.37 21.32 -4.26
C LEU A 184 14.47 21.77 -5.23
N ILE A 185 15.40 20.86 -5.57
CA ILE A 185 16.45 21.12 -6.56
C ILE A 185 15.82 21.40 -7.94
N MET A 186 14.86 20.58 -8.36
CA MET A 186 14.14 20.77 -9.61
C MET A 186 13.42 22.13 -9.64
N TYR A 187 12.77 22.52 -8.54
CA TYR A 187 12.17 23.84 -8.42
C TYR A 187 13.21 24.97 -8.54
N ALA A 188 14.34 24.87 -7.83
CA ALA A 188 15.39 25.88 -7.87
C ALA A 188 15.98 26.02 -9.28
N PHE A 189 16.11 24.90 -10.02
CA PHE A 189 16.56 24.91 -11.41
C PHE A 189 15.57 25.63 -12.34
N TYR A 190 14.26 25.42 -12.15
CA TYR A 190 13.19 26.03 -12.94
C TYR A 190 12.58 27.31 -12.34
N ALA A 191 13.24 27.92 -11.35
CA ALA A 191 12.64 29.03 -10.59
C ALA A 191 12.17 30.20 -11.48
N ASN A 192 12.91 30.47 -12.58
CA ASN A 192 12.62 31.55 -13.52
C ASN A 192 11.91 31.08 -14.80
N CYS A 193 11.91 29.78 -15.08
CA CYS A 193 11.27 29.21 -16.25
C CYS A 193 10.72 27.84 -15.92
N ASP A 194 9.43 27.79 -15.61
CA ASP A 194 8.70 26.55 -15.37
C ASP A 194 8.30 25.89 -16.70
N PRO A 195 8.86 24.71 -17.04
CA PRO A 195 8.61 24.05 -18.32
C PRO A 195 7.18 23.50 -18.43
N TRP A 196 6.46 23.31 -17.31
CA TRP A 196 5.06 22.90 -17.35
C TRP A 196 4.15 24.07 -17.80
N ASN A 197 4.20 25.22 -17.13
CA ASN A 197 3.39 26.38 -17.56
C ASN A 197 3.83 26.94 -18.92
N ALA A 198 5.11 26.78 -19.29
CA ALA A 198 5.62 27.10 -20.62
C ALA A 198 5.22 26.07 -21.71
N GLN A 199 4.39 25.06 -21.38
CA GLN A 199 3.89 24.02 -22.28
C GLN A 199 4.98 23.17 -22.96
N SER A 200 6.20 23.17 -22.42
CA SER A 200 7.28 22.27 -22.85
C SER A 200 7.05 20.85 -22.36
N VAL A 201 6.26 20.69 -21.28
CA VAL A 201 5.87 19.41 -20.68
C VAL A 201 4.35 19.35 -20.55
N THR A 202 3.74 18.23 -20.94
CA THR A 202 2.27 18.09 -20.96
C THR A 202 1.69 17.83 -19.57
N ALA A 203 2.44 17.17 -18.68
CA ALA A 203 1.94 16.75 -17.37
C ALA A 203 3.00 16.89 -16.26
N PRO A 204 2.60 17.21 -15.01
CA PRO A 204 3.52 17.36 -13.88
C PRO A 204 4.43 16.16 -13.64
N ASP A 205 3.91 14.94 -13.82
CA ASP A 205 4.67 13.70 -13.58
C ASP A 205 5.81 13.49 -14.59
N GLN A 206 5.84 14.23 -15.70
CA GLN A 206 6.92 14.22 -16.69
C GLN A 206 8.08 15.18 -16.33
N LEU A 207 7.89 16.09 -15.37
CA LEU A 207 8.89 17.10 -15.00
C LEU A 207 10.21 16.48 -14.54
N MET A 208 10.14 15.45 -13.69
CA MET A 208 11.34 14.82 -13.14
C MET A 208 12.16 14.09 -14.23
N PRO A 209 11.56 13.26 -15.11
CA PRO A 209 12.27 12.71 -16.26
C PRO A 209 12.83 13.79 -17.22
N TYR A 210 12.08 14.87 -17.45
CA TYR A 210 12.52 15.99 -18.29
C TYR A 210 13.74 16.68 -17.69
N PHE A 211 13.69 17.00 -16.39
CA PHE A 211 14.80 17.56 -15.63
C PHE A 211 16.05 16.69 -15.70
N VAL A 212 15.89 15.38 -15.53
CA VAL A 212 16.98 14.41 -15.66
C VAL A 212 17.67 14.50 -17.02
N MET A 213 16.91 14.65 -18.11
CA MET A 213 17.50 14.79 -19.45
C MET A 213 18.30 16.09 -19.59
N GLU A 214 17.85 17.18 -18.99
CA GLU A 214 18.58 18.45 -19.03
C GLU A 214 19.89 18.43 -18.21
N ILE A 215 19.87 17.82 -17.02
CA ILE A 215 21.07 17.82 -16.16
C ILE A 215 22.03 16.67 -16.45
N LEU A 216 21.54 15.53 -16.97
CA LEU A 216 22.34 14.31 -17.20
C LEU A 216 22.53 13.93 -18.67
N GLY A 217 21.84 14.58 -19.61
CA GLY A 217 21.87 14.22 -21.04
C GLY A 217 23.25 14.28 -21.68
N GLU A 218 24.13 15.15 -21.18
CA GLU A 218 25.53 15.27 -21.64
C GLU A 218 26.41 14.06 -21.24
N TYR A 219 25.97 13.26 -20.26
CA TYR A 219 26.73 12.14 -19.71
C TYR A 219 26.13 10.81 -20.19
N PRO A 220 26.75 10.12 -21.17
CA PRO A 220 26.21 8.88 -21.69
C PRO A 220 26.05 7.84 -20.57
N GLY A 221 24.87 7.24 -20.50
CA GLY A 221 24.51 6.21 -19.50
C GLY A 221 23.84 6.73 -18.23
N LEU A 222 24.05 7.99 -17.80
CA LEU A 222 23.44 8.51 -16.56
C LEU A 222 21.91 8.70 -16.64
N PRO A 223 21.32 9.18 -17.76
CA PRO A 223 19.86 9.17 -17.91
C PRO A 223 19.28 7.74 -17.89
N GLY A 224 19.99 6.78 -18.49
CA GLY A 224 19.62 5.37 -18.46
C GLY A 224 19.62 4.79 -17.04
N LEU A 225 20.54 5.23 -16.18
CA LEU A 225 20.58 4.87 -14.77
C LEU A 225 19.35 5.39 -13.99
N PHE A 226 18.87 6.59 -14.30
CA PHE A 226 17.61 7.11 -13.74
C PHE A 226 16.41 6.26 -14.16
N VAL A 227 16.32 5.93 -15.45
CA VAL A 227 15.27 5.02 -15.95
C VAL A 227 15.37 3.66 -15.25
N ALA A 228 16.57 3.08 -15.13
CA ALA A 228 16.79 1.83 -14.40
C ALA A 228 16.35 1.90 -12.93
N CYS A 229 16.56 3.03 -12.26
CA CYS A 229 16.06 3.31 -10.91
C CYS A 229 14.53 3.30 -10.86
N ALA A 230 13.85 4.01 -11.77
CA ALA A 230 12.38 4.05 -11.85
C ALA A 230 11.78 2.65 -12.13
N PHE A 231 12.40 1.89 -13.04
CA PHE A 231 12.01 0.51 -13.33
C PHE A 231 12.26 -0.42 -12.13
N SER A 232 13.35 -0.23 -11.37
CA SER A 232 13.67 -1.05 -10.19
C SER A 232 12.59 -0.94 -9.11
N GLY A 233 12.14 0.29 -8.79
CA GLY A 233 11.05 0.50 -7.84
C GLY A 233 9.70 -0.08 -8.32
N THR A 234 9.46 -0.01 -9.63
CA THR A 234 8.24 -0.55 -10.23
C THR A 234 8.24 -2.08 -10.26
N LEU A 235 9.35 -2.70 -10.69
CA LEU A 235 9.48 -4.15 -10.82
C LEU A 235 9.31 -4.84 -9.46
N SER A 236 9.92 -4.35 -8.40
CA SER A 236 9.76 -4.89 -7.03
C SER A 236 8.30 -4.84 -6.56
N THR A 237 7.61 -3.73 -6.83
CA THR A 237 6.21 -3.54 -6.45
C THR A 237 5.27 -4.42 -7.27
N VAL A 238 5.43 -4.44 -8.60
CA VAL A 238 4.59 -5.23 -9.51
C VAL A 238 4.78 -6.72 -9.26
N ALA A 239 6.01 -7.17 -9.00
CA ALA A 239 6.28 -8.56 -8.68
C ALA A 239 5.62 -9.02 -7.38
N ALA A 240 5.70 -8.20 -6.33
CA ALA A 240 5.00 -8.49 -5.08
C ALA A 240 3.48 -8.54 -5.27
N SER A 241 2.91 -7.60 -6.03
CA SER A 241 1.48 -7.53 -6.34
C SER A 241 0.99 -8.73 -7.14
N ILE A 242 1.64 -9.06 -8.25
CA ILE A 242 1.25 -10.19 -9.12
C ILE A 242 1.36 -11.52 -8.36
N ASN A 243 2.44 -11.71 -7.59
CA ASN A 243 2.61 -12.92 -6.80
C ASN A 243 1.53 -13.04 -5.71
N ALA A 244 1.20 -11.94 -5.03
CA ALA A 244 0.12 -11.93 -4.03
C ALA A 244 -1.25 -12.19 -4.67
N LEU A 245 -1.54 -11.61 -5.84
CA LEU A 245 -2.76 -11.86 -6.62
C LEU A 245 -2.89 -13.34 -7.02
N ALA A 246 -1.82 -13.92 -7.56
CA ALA A 246 -1.79 -15.34 -7.93
C ALA A 246 -1.98 -16.24 -6.71
N THR A 247 -1.28 -15.95 -5.61
CA THR A 247 -1.37 -16.71 -4.35
C THR A 247 -2.79 -16.68 -3.78
N VAL A 248 -3.38 -15.49 -3.64
CA VAL A 248 -4.72 -15.33 -3.08
C VAL A 248 -5.76 -15.97 -3.98
N THR A 249 -5.66 -15.79 -5.29
CA THR A 249 -6.62 -16.37 -6.24
C THR A 249 -6.55 -17.91 -6.23
N TYR A 250 -5.34 -18.45 -6.15
CA TYR A 250 -5.12 -19.88 -6.06
C TYR A 250 -5.71 -20.47 -4.76
N GLU A 251 -5.39 -19.90 -3.60
CA GLU A 251 -5.86 -20.41 -2.30
C GLU A 251 -7.37 -20.20 -2.07
N ASP A 252 -7.93 -19.11 -2.59
CA ASP A 252 -9.30 -18.71 -2.28
C ASP A 252 -10.32 -19.19 -3.32
N PHE A 253 -9.92 -19.44 -4.57
CA PHE A 253 -10.82 -19.93 -5.61
C PHE A 253 -10.38 -21.28 -6.15
N VAL A 254 -9.17 -21.39 -6.69
CA VAL A 254 -8.72 -22.60 -7.42
C VAL A 254 -8.74 -23.83 -6.53
N LYS A 255 -8.07 -23.76 -5.38
CA LYS A 255 -7.93 -24.88 -4.44
C LYS A 255 -9.25 -25.30 -3.80
N GLN A 256 -10.24 -24.41 -3.79
CA GLN A 256 -11.57 -24.71 -3.29
C GLN A 256 -12.44 -25.41 -4.33
N CYS A 257 -12.23 -25.12 -5.61
CA CYS A 257 -12.90 -25.80 -6.72
C CYS A 257 -12.23 -27.14 -7.05
N PHE A 258 -10.92 -27.25 -6.88
CA PHE A 258 -10.12 -28.44 -7.21
C PHE A 258 -9.33 -28.91 -5.99
N THR A 259 -9.85 -29.92 -5.29
CA THR A 259 -9.31 -30.40 -4.00
C THR A 259 -8.11 -31.35 -4.13
N ASN A 260 -7.87 -31.94 -5.30
CA ASN A 260 -6.80 -32.93 -5.54
C ASN A 260 -5.86 -32.51 -6.67
N LEU A 261 -5.20 -31.35 -6.53
CA LEU A 261 -4.18 -30.91 -7.50
C LEU A 261 -2.79 -31.43 -7.11
N SER A 262 -2.07 -31.97 -8.08
CA SER A 262 -0.64 -32.29 -7.93
C SER A 262 0.19 -31.02 -7.71
N ASN A 263 1.32 -31.12 -7.01
CA ASN A 263 2.25 -29.99 -6.78
C ASN A 263 2.70 -29.37 -8.11
N LYS A 264 2.95 -30.19 -9.15
CA LYS A 264 3.31 -29.70 -10.49
C LYS A 264 2.18 -28.90 -11.14
N ALA A 265 0.95 -29.41 -11.07
CA ALA A 265 -0.22 -28.72 -11.63
C ALA A 265 -0.47 -27.38 -10.92
N SER A 266 -0.27 -27.34 -9.60
CA SER A 266 -0.40 -26.13 -8.80
C SER A 266 0.62 -25.05 -9.20
N GLY A 267 1.87 -25.46 -9.44
CA GLY A 267 2.91 -24.56 -9.96
C GLY A 267 2.55 -23.98 -11.34
N TRP A 268 2.08 -24.80 -12.28
CA TRP A 268 1.65 -24.35 -13.60
C TRP A 268 0.44 -23.40 -13.55
N ILE A 269 -0.55 -23.70 -12.70
CA ILE A 269 -1.71 -22.82 -12.53
C ILE A 269 -1.28 -21.48 -11.94
N SER A 270 -0.41 -21.48 -10.93
CA SER A 270 0.10 -20.23 -10.33
C SER A 270 0.87 -19.39 -11.36
N LYS A 271 1.71 -20.01 -12.19
CA LYS A 271 2.40 -19.32 -13.30
C LYS A 271 1.41 -18.76 -14.31
N GLY A 272 0.37 -19.52 -14.67
CA GLY A 272 -0.72 -19.05 -15.54
C GLY A 272 -1.46 -17.84 -14.95
N LEU A 273 -1.78 -17.87 -13.65
CA LEU A 273 -2.40 -16.73 -12.95
C LEU A 273 -1.50 -15.49 -12.98
N CYS A 274 -0.19 -15.64 -12.81
CA CYS A 274 0.74 -14.52 -12.94
C CYS A 274 0.66 -13.86 -14.33
N ILE A 275 0.54 -14.65 -15.41
CA ILE A 275 0.39 -14.11 -16.78
C ILE A 275 -0.92 -13.33 -16.89
N VAL A 276 -2.03 -13.93 -16.45
CA VAL A 276 -3.36 -13.31 -16.52
C VAL A 276 -3.39 -11.98 -15.75
N PHE A 277 -2.87 -11.95 -14.52
CA PHE A 277 -2.82 -10.71 -13.73
C PHE A 277 -1.81 -9.72 -14.29
N GLY A 278 -0.70 -10.16 -14.88
CA GLY A 278 0.25 -9.28 -15.57
C GLY A 278 -0.39 -8.54 -16.75
N ILE A 279 -1.16 -9.26 -17.58
CA ILE A 279 -1.94 -8.66 -18.68
C ILE A 279 -3.00 -7.70 -18.14
N ALA A 280 -3.73 -8.09 -17.09
CA ALA A 280 -4.75 -7.23 -16.47
C ALA A 280 -4.15 -5.93 -15.91
N CYS A 281 -3.02 -6.01 -15.20
CA CYS A 281 -2.32 -4.83 -14.66
C CYS A 281 -1.77 -3.93 -15.77
N THR A 282 -1.22 -4.51 -16.85
CA THR A 282 -0.73 -3.76 -18.00
C THR A 282 -1.87 -3.03 -18.72
N THR A 283 -3.02 -3.69 -18.87
CA THR A 283 -4.23 -3.06 -19.43
C THR A 283 -4.70 -1.92 -18.54
N MET A 284 -4.62 -2.08 -17.22
CA MET A 284 -4.98 -1.03 -16.27
C MET A 284 -4.01 0.17 -16.29
N ALA A 285 -2.74 -0.04 -16.67
CA ALA A 285 -1.77 1.06 -16.83
C ALA A 285 -2.16 2.05 -17.94
N VAL A 286 -2.89 1.59 -18.96
CA VAL A 286 -3.49 2.46 -19.97
C VAL A 286 -4.52 3.40 -19.33
N ALA A 287 -5.43 2.85 -18.53
CA ALA A 287 -6.44 3.65 -17.84
C ALA A 287 -5.79 4.63 -16.84
N ALA A 288 -4.69 4.23 -16.19
CA ALA A 288 -3.94 5.09 -15.28
C ALA A 288 -3.41 6.38 -15.95
N SER A 289 -3.14 6.36 -17.26
CA SER A 289 -2.71 7.55 -18.00
C SER A 289 -3.75 8.69 -18.03
N TYR A 290 -5.01 8.39 -17.72
CA TYR A 290 -6.11 9.36 -17.65
C TYR A 290 -6.48 9.76 -16.20
N MET A 291 -5.79 9.22 -15.18
CA MET A 291 -6.16 9.42 -13.78
C MET A 291 -5.55 10.68 -13.14
N GLY A 292 -4.90 11.54 -13.93
CA GLY A 292 -4.20 12.72 -13.43
C GLY A 292 -2.90 12.34 -12.70
N GLY A 293 -2.60 13.04 -11.59
CA GLY A 293 -1.35 12.87 -10.85
C GLY A 293 -1.17 11.44 -10.31
N ILE A 294 -0.05 10.80 -10.65
CA ILE A 294 0.23 9.39 -10.33
C ILE A 294 0.14 9.13 -8.81
N VAL A 295 0.74 9.99 -7.99
CA VAL A 295 0.75 9.86 -6.52
C VAL A 295 -0.67 9.95 -5.95
N GLN A 296 -1.45 10.92 -6.42
CA GLN A 296 -2.83 11.11 -5.98
C GLN A 296 -3.71 9.91 -6.39
N ALA A 297 -3.57 9.42 -7.62
CA ALA A 297 -4.30 8.25 -8.09
C ALA A 297 -3.98 7.01 -7.23
N ALA A 298 -2.70 6.74 -6.96
CA ALA A 298 -2.27 5.60 -6.17
C ALA A 298 -2.79 5.63 -4.73
N LEU A 299 -2.73 6.79 -4.07
CA LEU A 299 -3.24 6.97 -2.70
C LEU A 299 -4.76 6.94 -2.64
N SER A 300 -5.45 7.47 -3.65
CA SER A 300 -6.91 7.40 -3.77
C SER A 300 -7.39 5.96 -3.87
N ILE A 301 -6.74 5.13 -4.70
CA ILE A 301 -7.07 3.69 -4.83
C ILE A 301 -6.86 2.96 -3.50
N HIS A 302 -5.73 3.23 -2.82
CA HIS A 302 -5.48 2.68 -1.50
C HIS A 302 -6.52 3.11 -0.47
N GLY A 303 -6.96 4.37 -0.51
CA GLY A 303 -8.02 4.85 0.37
C GLY A 303 -9.38 4.19 0.10
N MET A 304 -9.79 4.17 -1.17
CA MET A 304 -11.10 3.64 -1.58
C MET A 304 -11.26 2.16 -1.27
N CYS A 305 -10.25 1.33 -1.55
CA CYS A 305 -10.33 -0.11 -1.31
C CYS A 305 -9.77 -0.53 0.06
N GLY A 306 -8.66 0.07 0.48
CA GLY A 306 -7.95 -0.29 1.70
C GLY A 306 -8.67 0.14 2.97
N GLY A 307 -9.38 1.27 2.97
CA GLY A 307 -10.18 1.74 4.11
C GLY A 307 -11.27 0.75 4.53
N PRO A 308 -12.17 0.34 3.62
CA PRO A 308 -13.20 -0.66 3.93
C PRO A 308 -12.62 -2.00 4.37
N MET A 309 -11.51 -2.45 3.76
CA MET A 309 -10.79 -3.65 4.16
C MET A 309 -10.23 -3.54 5.58
N LEU A 310 -9.60 -2.42 5.91
CA LEU A 310 -9.14 -2.14 7.27
C LEU A 310 -10.30 -2.15 8.27
N GLY A 311 -11.44 -1.58 7.89
CA GLY A 311 -12.67 -1.61 8.70
C GLY A 311 -13.15 -3.03 8.97
N LEU A 312 -13.16 -3.89 7.95
CA LEU A 312 -13.59 -5.30 8.07
C LEU A 312 -12.70 -6.09 9.04
N PHE A 313 -11.38 -5.97 8.91
CA PHE A 313 -10.46 -6.65 9.81
C PHE A 313 -10.56 -6.08 11.24
N SER A 314 -10.73 -4.76 11.37
CA SER A 314 -10.91 -4.13 12.68
C SER A 314 -12.21 -4.56 13.36
N LEU A 315 -13.30 -4.70 12.61
CA LEU A 315 -14.55 -5.31 13.10
C LEU A 315 -14.34 -6.72 13.65
N GLY A 316 -13.51 -7.53 12.97
CA GLY A 316 -13.18 -8.88 13.41
C GLY A 316 -12.30 -8.93 14.67
N ILE A 317 -11.30 -8.06 14.75
CA ILE A 317 -10.25 -8.05 15.80
C ILE A 317 -10.71 -7.37 17.08
N ILE A 318 -11.47 -6.28 16.97
CA ILE A 318 -11.80 -5.39 18.10
C ILE A 318 -13.18 -5.72 18.68
N PHE A 319 -14.16 -6.07 17.83
CA PHE A 319 -15.55 -6.19 18.25
C PHE A 319 -16.01 -7.66 18.29
N PRO A 320 -16.13 -8.30 19.47
CA PRO A 320 -16.53 -9.71 19.59
C PRO A 320 -17.99 -9.98 19.17
N TRP A 321 -18.84 -8.96 19.26
CA TRP A 321 -20.28 -8.97 19.01
C TRP A 321 -20.64 -9.02 17.52
N THR A 322 -19.70 -8.67 16.63
CA THR A 322 -19.93 -8.60 15.18
C THR A 322 -20.22 -9.99 14.61
N ASN A 323 -21.26 -10.08 13.80
CA ASN A 323 -21.65 -11.30 13.09
C ASN A 323 -21.24 -11.24 11.60
N SER A 324 -21.37 -12.36 10.88
CA SER A 324 -20.93 -12.43 9.47
C SER A 324 -21.75 -11.54 8.54
N MET A 325 -23.04 -11.33 8.84
CA MET A 325 -23.92 -10.46 8.05
C MET A 325 -23.55 -8.99 8.20
N GLY A 326 -23.24 -8.54 9.42
CA GLY A 326 -22.74 -7.20 9.68
C GLY A 326 -21.36 -6.98 9.09
N ALA A 327 -20.46 -7.97 9.16
CA ALA A 327 -19.16 -7.88 8.48
C ALA A 327 -19.31 -7.70 6.96
N ALA A 328 -20.19 -8.48 6.31
CA ALA A 328 -20.44 -8.36 4.87
C ALA A 328 -21.14 -7.03 4.51
N GLY A 329 -22.21 -6.68 5.23
CA GLY A 329 -22.98 -5.45 4.98
C GLY A 329 -22.16 -4.19 5.25
N GLY A 330 -21.33 -4.21 6.31
CA GLY A 330 -20.37 -3.15 6.60
C GLY A 330 -19.37 -2.98 5.47
N LEU A 331 -18.76 -4.06 4.99
CA LEU A 331 -17.82 -3.99 3.86
C LEU A 331 -18.49 -3.39 2.61
N ILE A 332 -19.69 -3.83 2.26
CA ILE A 332 -20.43 -3.33 1.10
C ILE A 332 -20.73 -1.82 1.25
N ALA A 333 -21.22 -1.39 2.41
CA ALA A 333 -21.52 0.01 2.68
C ALA A 333 -20.26 0.88 2.66
N GLY A 334 -19.16 0.41 3.24
CA GLY A 334 -17.88 1.12 3.23
C GLY A 334 -17.30 1.27 1.83
N VAL A 335 -17.34 0.20 1.02
CA VAL A 335 -16.92 0.25 -0.39
C VAL A 335 -17.81 1.19 -1.19
N ALA A 336 -19.14 1.13 -1.02
CA ALA A 336 -20.05 2.01 -1.75
C ALA A 336 -19.79 3.48 -1.44
N LEU A 337 -19.60 3.84 -0.16
CA LEU A 337 -19.35 5.23 0.23
C LEU A 337 -17.97 5.73 -0.19
N SER A 338 -16.92 4.90 -0.06
CA SER A 338 -15.57 5.30 -0.45
C SER A 338 -15.42 5.45 -1.97
N PHE A 339 -16.00 4.53 -2.75
CA PHE A 339 -16.02 4.65 -4.21
C PHE A 339 -16.91 5.79 -4.70
N TRP A 340 -18.04 6.07 -4.03
CA TRP A 340 -18.85 7.25 -4.36
C TRP A 340 -18.02 8.53 -4.18
N ALA A 341 -17.36 8.70 -3.03
CA ALA A 341 -16.50 9.86 -2.80
C ALA A 341 -15.37 9.95 -3.84
N GLY A 342 -14.62 8.87 -4.06
CA GLY A 342 -13.45 8.90 -4.93
C GLY A 342 -13.76 8.99 -6.43
N VAL A 343 -14.75 8.25 -6.94
CA VAL A 343 -15.17 8.37 -8.36
C VAL A 343 -15.78 9.74 -8.61
N GLY A 344 -16.58 10.25 -7.67
CA GLY A 344 -17.12 11.61 -7.76
C GLY A 344 -16.02 12.67 -7.81
N ALA A 345 -14.93 12.50 -7.07
CA ALA A 345 -13.78 13.38 -7.10
C ALA A 345 -12.95 13.32 -8.40
N PHE A 346 -12.94 12.18 -9.10
CA PHE A 346 -12.34 12.08 -10.44
C PHE A 346 -13.17 12.81 -11.49
N ILE A 347 -14.50 12.78 -11.39
CA ILE A 347 -15.42 13.46 -12.32
C ILE A 347 -15.48 14.97 -12.00
N TYR A 348 -15.51 15.33 -10.72
CA TYR A 348 -15.60 16.70 -10.22
C TYR A 348 -14.37 17.03 -9.36
N PRO A 349 -13.21 17.31 -9.97
CA PRO A 349 -11.98 17.58 -9.24
C PRO A 349 -12.14 18.80 -8.31
N ALA A 350 -11.45 18.79 -7.17
CA ALA A 350 -11.49 19.94 -6.25
C ALA A 350 -10.98 21.22 -6.93
N LEU A 351 -11.59 22.34 -6.57
CA LEU A 351 -11.20 23.67 -7.03
C LEU A 351 -9.79 24.05 -6.54
N ASP A 352 -9.12 24.94 -7.27
CA ASP A 352 -7.76 25.41 -6.94
C ASP A 352 -7.66 26.09 -5.58
N ILE A 353 -8.78 26.67 -5.11
CA ILE A 353 -8.88 27.22 -3.75
C ILE A 353 -8.53 26.18 -2.69
N ASN A 354 -8.76 24.88 -2.93
CA ASN A 354 -8.52 23.78 -2.00
C ASN A 354 -7.12 23.14 -2.16
N THR A 355 -6.48 23.34 -3.31
CA THR A 355 -5.12 22.84 -3.60
C THR A 355 -4.03 23.88 -3.33
N ARG A 356 -4.37 25.18 -3.32
CA ARG A 356 -3.44 26.32 -3.11
C ARG A 356 -2.11 26.13 -3.85
N PRO A 357 -2.13 26.00 -5.19
CA PRO A 357 -0.88 25.88 -5.93
C PRO A 357 -0.04 27.13 -5.71
N LEU A 358 1.25 26.95 -5.39
CA LEU A 358 2.17 28.08 -5.31
C LEU A 358 2.49 28.61 -6.70
N SER A 359 2.76 29.90 -6.81
CA SER A 359 3.13 30.53 -8.07
C SER A 359 4.41 29.93 -8.66
N LEU A 360 4.45 29.93 -9.99
CA LEU A 360 5.55 29.51 -10.84
C LEU A 360 5.78 30.63 -11.86
N SER A 361 7.03 30.85 -12.27
CA SER A 361 7.39 31.91 -13.21
C SER A 361 7.69 31.35 -14.60
N ILE A 362 7.31 32.11 -15.63
CA ILE A 362 7.64 31.83 -17.04
C ILE A 362 8.50 32.95 -17.66
N GLU A 363 8.95 33.93 -16.86
CA GLU A 363 9.63 35.14 -17.33
C GLU A 363 10.96 34.84 -18.06
N GLY A 364 11.66 33.80 -17.64
CA GLY A 364 12.92 33.35 -18.23
C GLY A 364 12.76 32.33 -19.36
N CYS A 365 11.54 31.98 -19.76
CA CYS A 365 11.33 30.97 -20.80
C CYS A 365 11.47 31.57 -22.21
N ILE A 366 12.18 30.87 -23.09
CA ILE A 366 12.27 31.23 -24.51
C ILE A 366 10.93 30.90 -25.16
N GLN A 367 10.12 31.92 -25.46
CA GLN A 367 8.89 31.78 -26.22
C GLN A 367 9.24 31.43 -27.68
N LEU A 368 9.15 30.16 -28.04
CA LEU A 368 9.22 29.74 -29.44
C LEU A 368 7.91 30.17 -30.13
N ASN A 369 7.97 31.29 -30.86
CA ASN A 369 6.89 31.96 -31.58
C ASN A 369 5.77 32.55 -30.71
N SER A 370 5.96 33.79 -30.25
CA SER A 370 4.87 34.76 -30.15
C SER A 370 5.43 36.16 -30.33
N SER A 371 5.07 36.78 -31.46
CA SER A 371 5.32 38.17 -31.80
C SER A 371 4.35 39.12 -31.08
N ASP A 372 3.99 38.83 -29.83
CA ASP A 372 3.10 39.68 -29.03
C ASP A 372 3.74 39.92 -27.65
N PRO A 373 4.06 41.19 -27.32
CA PRO A 373 4.62 41.51 -26.02
C PRO A 373 3.50 41.48 -24.98
N THR A 374 3.84 41.06 -23.76
CA THR A 374 3.00 41.18 -22.56
C THR A 374 1.66 40.43 -22.57
N THR A 375 1.73 39.13 -22.32
CA THR A 375 0.74 38.49 -21.46
C THR A 375 1.47 37.73 -20.36
N THR A 376 1.66 38.40 -19.22
CA THR A 376 1.50 37.71 -17.94
C THR A 376 0.18 36.99 -18.03
N VAL A 377 0.19 35.67 -18.26
CA VAL A 377 -1.01 34.85 -18.16
C VAL A 377 -1.46 35.03 -16.71
N PRO A 378 -2.55 35.77 -16.43
CA PRO A 378 -3.09 35.76 -15.08
C PRO A 378 -3.45 34.31 -14.78
N PRO A 379 -3.44 33.85 -13.52
CA PRO A 379 -4.16 32.61 -13.21
C PRO A 379 -5.53 32.76 -13.86
N SER A 380 -5.98 31.73 -14.59
CA SER A 380 -7.27 31.72 -15.24
C SER A 380 -8.37 31.94 -14.21
N TYR A 381 -8.63 33.21 -13.89
CA TYR A 381 -9.87 33.68 -13.33
C TYR A 381 -10.86 33.47 -14.45
N LEU A 382 -11.40 32.25 -14.53
CA LEU A 382 -12.69 32.04 -15.14
C LEU A 382 -13.62 33.10 -14.55
N ASP A 383 -14.17 33.95 -15.42
CA ASP A 383 -15.26 34.86 -15.08
C ASP A 383 -16.27 34.09 -14.22
N PRO A 384 -16.57 34.53 -12.98
CA PRO A 384 -17.46 33.80 -12.06
C PRO A 384 -18.86 33.56 -12.62
N THR A 385 -19.21 34.23 -13.72
CA THR A 385 -20.52 34.21 -14.37
C THR A 385 -20.68 33.09 -15.41
N THR A 386 -19.64 32.31 -15.74
CA THR A 386 -19.70 31.30 -16.81
C THR A 386 -19.42 29.86 -16.39
N LEU A 387 -19.07 29.60 -15.13
CA LEU A 387 -19.04 28.22 -14.63
C LEU A 387 -20.48 27.73 -14.39
N PRO A 388 -20.88 26.57 -14.92
CA PRO A 388 -22.13 25.94 -14.51
C PRO A 388 -22.11 25.81 -12.98
N SER A 389 -23.18 26.28 -12.33
CA SER A 389 -23.31 26.26 -10.86
C SER A 389 -22.94 24.87 -10.34
N ARG A 390 -21.77 24.78 -9.69
CA ARG A 390 -21.26 23.52 -9.18
C ARG A 390 -22.20 23.07 -8.06
N SER A 391 -22.58 21.79 -8.09
CA SER A 391 -23.50 21.27 -7.06
C SER A 391 -22.82 21.31 -5.68
N PRO A 392 -23.57 21.53 -4.58
CA PRO A 392 -23.01 21.50 -3.22
C PRO A 392 -22.29 20.17 -2.90
N LEU A 393 -22.75 19.08 -3.51
CA LEU A 393 -22.12 17.76 -3.40
C LEU A 393 -20.70 17.77 -4.02
N ALA A 394 -20.53 18.45 -5.15
CA ALA A 394 -19.23 18.57 -5.81
C ALA A 394 -18.27 19.49 -5.05
N ASP A 395 -18.77 20.53 -4.40
CA ASP A 395 -17.94 21.47 -3.61
C ASP A 395 -17.52 20.92 -2.25
N HIS A 396 -18.25 19.95 -1.70
CA HIS A 396 -17.93 19.40 -0.38
C HIS A 396 -17.52 17.93 -0.47
N TRP A 397 -18.44 17.04 -0.82
CA TRP A 397 -18.19 15.60 -0.79
C TRP A 397 -17.12 15.15 -1.78
N TYR A 398 -17.16 15.65 -3.02
CA TYR A 398 -16.17 15.29 -4.05
C TYR A 398 -14.87 16.11 -3.96
N SER A 399 -14.89 17.23 -3.24
CA SER A 399 -13.69 18.05 -3.03
C SER A 399 -12.86 17.61 -1.81
N MET A 400 -13.37 16.68 -0.99
CA MET A 400 -12.67 16.10 0.15
C MET A 400 -11.28 15.59 -0.24
N SER A 401 -10.28 15.79 0.64
CA SER A 401 -8.95 15.24 0.42
C SER A 401 -8.99 13.72 0.23
N TYR A 402 -8.28 13.23 -0.79
CA TYR A 402 -8.20 11.81 -1.08
C TYR A 402 -7.55 10.99 0.05
N LEU A 403 -6.80 11.63 0.93
CA LEU A 403 -6.23 10.99 2.14
C LEU A 403 -7.32 10.56 3.13
N TYR A 404 -8.50 11.19 3.10
CA TYR A 404 -9.63 10.83 3.96
C TYR A 404 -10.49 9.69 3.40
N TYR A 405 -10.32 9.26 2.15
CA TYR A 405 -11.12 8.17 1.58
C TYR A 405 -10.96 6.88 2.40
N SER A 406 -9.75 6.61 2.91
CA SER A 406 -9.50 5.47 3.80
C SER A 406 -10.29 5.58 5.10
N ALA A 407 -10.28 6.76 5.72
CA ALA A 407 -11.01 7.02 6.96
C ALA A 407 -12.53 6.92 6.77
N VAL A 408 -13.06 7.47 5.68
CA VAL A 408 -14.48 7.37 5.31
C VAL A 408 -14.87 5.91 5.13
N GLY A 409 -14.12 5.15 4.32
CA GLY A 409 -14.39 3.74 4.09
C GLY A 409 -14.29 2.90 5.37
N PHE A 410 -13.30 3.17 6.22
CA PHE A 410 -13.15 2.52 7.52
C PHE A 410 -14.34 2.78 8.44
N LEU A 411 -14.69 4.05 8.65
CA LEU A 411 -15.76 4.47 9.55
C LEU A 411 -17.12 3.95 9.07
N ALA A 412 -17.38 4.04 7.76
CA ALA A 412 -18.57 3.49 7.14
C ALA A 412 -18.67 1.97 7.37
N THR A 413 -17.59 1.23 7.14
CA THR A 413 -17.58 -0.22 7.37
C THR A 413 -17.86 -0.56 8.83
N VAL A 414 -17.18 0.09 9.77
CA VAL A 414 -17.33 -0.20 11.21
C VAL A 414 -18.73 0.17 11.69
N THR A 415 -19.23 1.35 11.36
CA THR A 415 -20.54 1.83 11.81
C THR A 415 -21.68 1.00 11.22
N ALA A 416 -21.71 0.80 9.90
CA ALA A 416 -22.72 -0.03 9.25
C ALA A 416 -22.62 -1.49 9.70
N GLY A 417 -21.40 -2.02 9.85
CA GLY A 417 -21.20 -3.41 10.27
C GLY A 417 -21.69 -3.67 11.69
N LEU A 418 -21.43 -2.75 12.63
CA LEU A 418 -21.99 -2.83 13.97
C LEU A 418 -23.51 -2.73 13.94
N LEU A 419 -24.09 -1.71 13.28
CA LEU A 419 -25.54 -1.52 13.19
C LEU A 419 -26.26 -2.75 12.62
N ILE A 420 -25.74 -3.32 11.53
CA ILE A 420 -26.32 -4.52 10.93
C ILE A 420 -26.18 -5.72 11.87
N SER A 421 -25.05 -5.87 12.57
CA SER A 421 -24.90 -6.92 13.60
C SER A 421 -25.87 -6.75 14.77
N PHE A 422 -26.18 -5.51 15.17
CA PHE A 422 -27.22 -5.22 16.18
C PHE A 422 -28.60 -5.69 15.70
N ILE A 423 -28.95 -5.43 14.44
CA ILE A 423 -30.26 -5.76 13.86
C ILE A 423 -30.42 -7.26 13.59
N THR A 424 -29.37 -7.91 13.07
CA THR A 424 -29.42 -9.31 12.60
C THR A 424 -29.11 -10.34 13.68
N GLY A 425 -28.83 -9.90 14.91
CA GLY A 425 -28.53 -10.75 16.06
C GLY A 425 -27.03 -10.90 16.31
N HIS A 426 -26.60 -10.50 17.52
CA HIS A 426 -25.19 -10.48 17.92
C HIS A 426 -24.57 -11.87 18.01
N THR A 427 -23.29 -11.96 17.66
CA THR A 427 -22.46 -13.11 18.00
C THR A 427 -22.23 -13.10 19.51
N ARG A 428 -22.48 -14.21 20.21
CA ARG A 428 -22.17 -14.31 21.64
C ARG A 428 -20.65 -14.30 21.83
N SER A 429 -20.15 -13.42 22.70
CA SER A 429 -18.72 -13.24 22.95
C SER A 429 -18.02 -14.53 23.40
N GLN A 430 -18.75 -15.46 24.03
CA GLN A 430 -18.24 -16.74 24.53
C GLN A 430 -17.86 -17.73 23.41
N ASP A 431 -18.42 -17.56 22.20
CA ASP A 431 -18.16 -18.46 21.06
C ASP A 431 -16.88 -18.04 20.29
N VAL A 432 -16.30 -16.89 20.65
CA VAL A 432 -15.12 -16.33 19.98
C VAL A 432 -13.86 -16.71 20.73
N LYS A 433 -12.95 -17.42 20.03
CA LYS A 433 -11.66 -17.84 20.59
C LYS A 433 -10.84 -16.60 21.02
N PRO A 434 -10.39 -16.51 22.29
CA PRO A 434 -9.76 -15.29 22.84
C PRO A 434 -8.47 -14.85 22.15
N TRP A 435 -7.75 -15.74 21.48
CA TRP A 435 -6.50 -15.40 20.78
C TRP A 435 -6.70 -14.69 19.44
N LEU A 436 -7.93 -14.66 18.92
CA LEU A 436 -8.31 -13.98 17.67
C LEU A 436 -8.62 -12.50 17.84
N LEU A 437 -8.83 -12.10 19.09
CA LEU A 437 -9.17 -10.75 19.50
C LEU A 437 -7.96 -10.10 20.15
N ARG A 438 -7.68 -8.86 19.78
CA ARG A 438 -6.71 -8.00 20.46
C ARG A 438 -7.48 -6.81 21.02
N PRO A 439 -7.86 -6.83 22.31
CA PRO A 439 -8.52 -5.69 22.92
C PRO A 439 -7.62 -4.45 22.82
N VAL A 440 -8.16 -3.34 22.33
CA VAL A 440 -7.44 -2.06 22.16
C VAL A 440 -6.77 -1.61 23.46
N CYS A 441 -7.35 -1.96 24.62
CA CYS A 441 -6.86 -1.62 25.95
C CYS A 441 -5.60 -2.40 26.39
N ASN A 442 -5.13 -3.38 25.59
CA ASN A 442 -3.80 -3.99 25.76
C ASN A 442 -2.69 -3.27 24.98
N LEU A 443 -3.01 -2.30 24.09
CA LEU A 443 -2.00 -1.43 23.48
C LEU A 443 -1.48 -0.36 24.45
N PHE A 444 -2.30 0.05 25.42
CA PHE A 444 -1.93 1.06 26.41
C PHE A 444 -1.69 0.39 27.77
N CYS A 445 -0.42 0.27 28.18
CA CYS A 445 -0.02 -0.36 29.44
C CYS A 445 -0.64 0.28 30.70
N PHE A 446 -1.10 1.53 30.61
CA PHE A 446 -1.52 2.36 31.74
C PHE A 446 -2.98 2.16 32.21
N TRP A 447 -3.78 1.32 31.55
CA TRP A 447 -5.18 1.11 31.96
C TRP A 447 -5.31 0.14 33.16
N SER A 448 -6.06 0.56 34.18
CA SER A 448 -6.39 -0.24 35.37
C SER A 448 -7.11 -1.55 35.00
N LYS A 449 -6.84 -2.63 35.77
CA LYS A 449 -7.35 -4.00 35.52
C LYS A 449 -8.87 -4.06 35.33
N LYS A 450 -9.63 -3.16 35.96
CA LYS A 450 -11.09 -3.06 35.84
C LYS A 450 -11.53 -2.60 34.44
N TYR A 451 -10.85 -1.61 33.87
CA TYR A 451 -11.14 -1.13 32.52
C TYR A 451 -10.65 -2.12 31.46
N LYS A 452 -9.54 -2.83 31.70
CA LYS A 452 -9.12 -3.96 30.84
C LYS A 452 -10.20 -5.05 30.76
N LYS A 453 -10.76 -5.49 31.90
CA LYS A 453 -11.87 -6.47 31.93
C LYS A 453 -13.15 -5.96 31.27
N MET A 454 -13.44 -4.66 31.35
CA MET A 454 -14.58 -4.05 30.65
C MET A 454 -14.38 -4.00 29.13
N CYS A 455 -13.16 -3.70 28.65
CA CYS A 455 -12.81 -3.75 27.23
C CYS A 455 -12.83 -5.17 26.64
N TRP A 456 -12.71 -6.19 27.48
CA TRP A 456 -12.78 -7.58 27.03
C TRP A 456 -14.19 -7.98 26.56
N CYS A 457 -15.22 -7.13 26.75
CA CYS A 457 -16.55 -7.30 26.18
C CYS A 457 -17.14 -8.72 26.44
N GLY A 458 -16.82 -9.30 27.59
CA GLY A 458 -17.26 -10.65 27.99
C GLY A 458 -16.41 -11.82 27.50
N VAL A 459 -15.27 -11.60 26.82
CA VAL A 459 -14.33 -12.64 26.37
C VAL A 459 -13.26 -12.90 27.44
N ASN A 460 -13.10 -14.14 27.88
CA ASN A 460 -12.08 -14.47 28.88
C ASN A 460 -10.69 -14.65 28.23
N HIS A 461 -9.84 -13.63 28.34
CA HIS A 461 -8.47 -13.66 27.82
C HIS A 461 -7.46 -14.36 28.74
N GLU A 462 -7.83 -14.74 29.97
CA GLU A 462 -6.93 -15.41 30.93
C GLU A 462 -6.52 -16.83 30.45
N LEU A 463 -7.39 -17.51 29.67
CA LEU A 463 -7.11 -18.79 29.00
C LEU A 463 -5.91 -18.76 28.02
N LYS A 464 -5.50 -17.57 27.56
CA LYS A 464 -4.36 -17.41 26.66
C LYS A 464 -3.02 -17.52 27.41
N GLN A 465 -2.98 -17.09 28.68
CA GLN A 465 -1.77 -17.20 29.51
C GLN A 465 -1.47 -18.65 29.89
N ASP A 466 -2.49 -19.46 30.17
CA ASP A 466 -2.29 -20.86 30.53
C ASP A 466 -1.75 -21.71 29.36
N MET A 467 -2.05 -21.32 28.12
CA MET A 467 -1.61 -22.03 26.92
C MET A 467 -0.19 -21.62 26.48
N GLU A 468 0.15 -20.33 26.57
CA GLU A 468 1.52 -19.84 26.31
C GLU A 468 2.52 -20.32 27.37
N CYS A 469 2.11 -20.49 28.63
CA CYS A 469 2.96 -21.04 29.70
C CYS A 469 3.21 -22.55 29.56
N LEU A 470 2.31 -23.31 28.93
CA LEU A 470 2.53 -24.73 28.68
C LEU A 470 3.52 -24.99 27.53
N ASP A 471 3.61 -24.08 26.56
CA ASP A 471 4.55 -24.19 25.43
C ASP A 471 5.98 -23.73 25.78
N THR A 472 6.21 -23.11 26.95
CA THR A 472 7.53 -22.58 27.34
C THR A 472 8.36 -23.49 28.27
N ASP A 473 7.80 -24.60 28.77
CA ASP A 473 8.45 -25.42 29.82
C ASP A 473 8.97 -26.81 29.37
N THR A 474 9.08 -27.09 28.07
CA THR A 474 9.68 -28.36 27.60
C THR A 474 10.82 -28.18 26.61
N VAL A 475 11.88 -27.46 26.99
CA VAL A 475 13.25 -27.76 26.55
C VAL A 475 14.22 -27.34 27.66
N LYS A 476 14.50 -28.24 28.61
CA LYS A 476 15.76 -28.22 29.35
C LYS A 476 16.31 -29.64 29.40
N ASP A 477 17.47 -29.79 28.76
CA ASP A 477 18.40 -30.90 28.93
C ASP A 477 18.64 -31.16 30.41
N GLU A 478 18.34 -32.36 30.90
CA GLU A 478 19.12 -32.99 31.97
C GLU A 478 19.28 -34.48 31.68
N GLY A 479 20.56 -34.91 31.63
CA GLY A 479 20.99 -36.30 31.56
C GLY A 479 20.77 -37.06 32.88
N PRO A 480 21.22 -38.32 32.96
CA PRO A 480 20.51 -39.37 33.69
C PRO A 480 21.04 -39.57 35.12
N PHE A 481 20.19 -39.67 36.15
CA PHE A 481 20.50 -40.43 37.38
C PHE A 481 19.24 -40.74 38.23
N VAL A 482 18.95 -42.05 38.35
CA VAL A 482 18.53 -42.87 39.53
C VAL A 482 17.29 -42.51 40.40
N LYS A 483 16.36 -43.48 40.43
CA LYS A 483 15.45 -44.00 41.50
C LYS A 483 15.22 -43.18 42.79
N ASP A 484 13.95 -43.01 43.19
CA ASP A 484 13.27 -43.93 44.13
C ASP A 484 11.77 -43.58 44.35
N ASP A 485 11.05 -44.58 44.85
CA ASP A 485 9.61 -44.69 45.15
C ASP A 485 8.98 -43.57 46.00
N ILE A 486 7.66 -43.34 45.82
CA ILE A 486 6.61 -43.59 46.84
C ILE A 486 5.23 -43.08 46.33
N SER A 487 4.38 -44.05 45.98
CA SER A 487 2.94 -44.20 46.26
C SER A 487 2.11 -43.00 46.77
N ARG A 488 1.07 -42.58 46.02
CA ARG A 488 -0.35 -42.88 46.35
C ARG A 488 -1.38 -42.20 45.41
N LYS A 489 -2.22 -43.05 44.83
CA LYS A 489 -3.68 -42.94 44.62
C LYS A 489 -4.24 -41.75 43.80
N GLY A 490 -4.61 -42.07 42.57
CA GLY A 490 -6.03 -42.16 42.21
C GLY A 490 -6.63 -41.03 41.38
N MET A 491 -6.61 -41.16 40.06
CA MET A 491 -7.80 -41.11 39.17
C MET A 491 -7.31 -41.26 37.72
N LYS A 492 -7.52 -42.43 37.09
CA LYS A 492 -7.27 -42.62 35.65
C LYS A 492 -8.31 -41.80 34.86
N ARG A 493 -7.95 -40.61 34.36
CA ARG A 493 -8.59 -40.05 33.17
C ARG A 493 -7.84 -40.58 31.96
N LYS A 494 -8.51 -41.43 31.17
CA LYS A 494 -8.07 -41.78 29.81
C LYS A 494 -7.97 -40.48 29.00
N VAL A 495 -6.77 -39.99 28.76
CA VAL A 495 -6.51 -38.96 27.76
C VAL A 495 -6.51 -39.66 26.40
N GLN A 496 -7.57 -39.42 25.65
CA GLN A 496 -7.66 -39.75 24.23
C GLN A 496 -6.65 -38.86 23.50
N PRO A 497 -5.78 -39.39 22.62
CA PRO A 497 -4.79 -38.54 21.96
C PRO A 497 -5.53 -37.55 21.06
N ALA A 498 -5.26 -36.26 21.27
CA ALA A 498 -5.77 -35.18 20.45
C ALA A 498 -5.26 -35.36 19.01
N LYS A 499 -6.11 -35.91 18.14
CA LYS A 499 -5.92 -35.82 16.69
C LYS A 499 -6.06 -34.36 16.29
N ASN A 500 -5.06 -33.89 15.55
CA ASN A 500 -4.99 -32.62 14.80
C ASN A 500 -4.77 -31.36 15.64
N CYS A 501 -3.55 -31.21 16.17
CA CYS A 501 -3.01 -29.89 16.48
C CYS A 501 -2.62 -29.20 15.16
N TYR A 502 -3.26 -28.07 14.85
CA TYR A 502 -2.99 -27.27 13.67
C TYR A 502 -1.67 -26.50 13.87
N ASN A 503 -0.58 -27.05 13.34
CA ASN A 503 0.75 -26.47 13.44
C ASN A 503 0.91 -25.33 12.41
N LEU A 504 0.76 -24.08 12.86
CA LEU A 504 0.93 -22.87 12.02
C LEU A 504 2.38 -22.70 11.52
N GLN A 505 3.35 -23.28 12.22
CA GLN A 505 4.78 -23.15 11.95
C GLN A 505 5.25 -24.02 10.77
N GLU A 506 4.64 -25.19 10.56
CA GLU A 506 5.06 -26.14 9.53
C GLU A 506 4.69 -25.66 8.11
N LYS A 507 3.57 -24.95 7.96
CA LYS A 507 3.14 -24.40 6.66
C LYS A 507 3.67 -23.00 6.33
N ALA A 508 4.21 -22.27 7.30
CA ALA A 508 4.86 -20.99 7.02
C ALA A 508 6.24 -21.18 6.37
N HIS A 509 6.93 -22.28 6.70
CA HIS A 509 8.18 -22.67 6.05
C HIS A 509 7.95 -23.35 4.68
N ASP A 510 6.81 -23.99 4.50
CA ASP A 510 6.40 -24.59 3.23
C ASP A 510 5.53 -23.66 2.37
N ASN A 511 6.09 -22.53 1.96
CA ASN A 511 5.93 -22.06 0.57
C ASN A 511 6.85 -22.87 -0.39
N ALA A 512 7.24 -24.08 0.03
CA ALA A 512 8.05 -25.06 -0.70
C ALA A 512 7.26 -25.81 -1.79
N GLY A 513 6.12 -25.27 -2.23
CA GLY A 513 5.49 -25.67 -3.50
C GLY A 513 6.23 -25.16 -4.74
N PHE A 514 7.34 -24.43 -4.57
CA PHE A 514 8.02 -23.69 -5.62
C PHE A 514 9.54 -23.94 -5.73
N THR A 515 10.04 -25.03 -5.16
CA THR A 515 11.40 -25.50 -5.46
C THR A 515 11.34 -26.64 -6.48
N GLU A 516 11.95 -26.44 -7.65
CA GLU A 516 12.37 -27.59 -8.46
C GLU A 516 13.32 -28.44 -7.61
N ASP A 517 13.09 -29.75 -7.61
CA ASP A 517 13.97 -30.74 -7.01
C ASP A 517 15.33 -30.73 -7.73
N THR A 518 16.22 -29.80 -7.39
CA THR A 518 17.64 -29.92 -7.74
C THR A 518 18.32 -30.73 -6.64
N LYS A 519 18.56 -32.01 -6.96
CA LYS A 519 19.40 -32.90 -6.15
C LYS A 519 20.80 -32.30 -6.01
N PRO A 520 21.44 -32.36 -4.82
CA PRO A 520 22.82 -31.96 -4.66
C PRO A 520 23.74 -32.99 -5.34
N PHE A 521 24.65 -32.49 -6.19
CA PHE A 521 25.91 -33.15 -6.50
C PHE A 521 27.00 -32.48 -5.67
#